data_AF-A0A0A5IDB1-F1
#
_entry.id   AF-A0A0A5IDB1-F1
#
_cell.length_a   1.000
_cell.length_b   1.000
_cell.length_c   1.000
_cell.angle_alpha   90.00
_cell.angle_beta   90.00
_cell.angle_gamma   90.00
#
_symmetry.space_group_name_H-M   'P 1'
#
loop_
_entity.id
_entity.type
_entity.pdbx_description
1 polymer ?
#
loop_
_entity_poly.entity_id
_entity_poly.type
_entity_poly.pdbx_seq_one_letter_code
_entity_poly.pdbx_strand_id
1 'polypeptide(L)'
;MTQQLKEQAQEFVLLCYRELGKTEAEAKSRIESVFLEIDDTGTYEHTYEELAHGARMAWRNSNRCIGRLFWNSLSVFDERGATNETDVYQALYRHVHYATNEGNIRPSITIFKPDRGESDRVRIWNHQLIRYAGYEHEGRIIGDPASTEFTRICEQLGWIGAKGDFDVLPLVFEIDGQGPVYYSFPEELLVEVPIRHPQYRAIADLHMKWYGVPIISDMRLEIGGLNYVAAPFNGWYMETEIGARNLADDFRYNYLPTVAKALELDMSSTSTLWKDEALLHLNKAVNYSFKQDGVSIVDHHTAAQQFRIFEKQESKQGRDLTGDWTWLIPPMSPATTHIFHHQYDDTYHTPNYFYQDTPYTS
;
A
#
# COMPACT_ATOMS: atom_id res chain seq x y z
N MET A 1 -29.75 8.40 5.04
CA MET A 1 -28.32 8.72 5.23
C MET A 1 -27.99 8.80 6.71
N THR A 2 -28.63 9.69 7.48
CA THR A 2 -28.40 9.86 8.93
C THR A 2 -28.62 8.59 9.77
N GLN A 3 -29.70 7.83 9.51
CA GLN A 3 -29.98 6.59 10.25
C GLN A 3 -28.92 5.50 9.99
N GLN A 4 -28.51 5.33 8.74
CA GLN A 4 -27.47 4.37 8.36
C GLN A 4 -26.12 4.75 8.99
N LEU A 5 -25.76 6.03 8.98
CA LEU A 5 -24.53 6.51 9.63
C LEU A 5 -24.55 6.22 11.14
N LYS A 6 -25.69 6.43 11.82
CA LYS A 6 -25.84 6.08 13.24
C LYS A 6 -25.65 4.59 13.49
N GLU A 7 -26.24 3.73 12.66
CA GLU A 7 -26.08 2.28 12.77
C GLU A 7 -24.61 1.86 12.62
N GLN A 8 -23.93 2.36 11.58
CA GLN A 8 -22.51 2.08 11.34
C GLN A 8 -21.61 2.60 12.46
N ALA A 9 -21.86 3.82 12.94
CA ALA A 9 -21.10 4.40 14.04
C ALA A 9 -21.31 3.63 15.35
N GLN A 10 -22.54 3.20 15.64
CA GLN A 10 -22.85 2.37 16.81
C GLN A 10 -22.12 1.02 16.74
N GLU A 11 -22.20 0.32 15.61
CA GLU A 11 -21.50 -0.96 15.40
C GLU A 11 -20.00 -0.81 15.60
N PHE A 12 -19.40 0.22 15.02
CA PHE A 12 -17.98 0.52 15.19
C PHE A 12 -17.62 0.83 16.64
N VAL A 13 -18.34 1.73 17.32
CA VAL A 13 -18.03 2.13 18.71
C VAL A 13 -18.13 0.93 19.64
N LEU A 14 -19.18 0.10 19.53
CA LEU A 14 -19.32 -1.12 20.35
C LEU A 14 -18.14 -2.09 20.15
N LEU A 15 -17.75 -2.33 18.90
CA LEU A 15 -16.65 -3.22 18.57
C LEU A 15 -15.30 -2.65 19.05
N CYS A 16 -15.03 -1.39 18.75
CA CYS A 16 -13.82 -0.67 19.10
C CYS A 16 -13.62 -0.61 20.62
N TYR A 17 -14.64 -0.21 21.37
CA TYR A 17 -14.56 -0.05 22.82
C TYR A 17 -14.39 -1.39 23.53
N ARG A 18 -15.02 -2.46 23.01
CA ARG A 18 -14.79 -3.82 23.50
C ARG A 18 -13.34 -4.27 23.32
N GLU A 19 -12.75 -4.02 22.15
CA GLU A 19 -11.35 -4.38 21.87
C GLU A 19 -10.34 -3.52 22.65
N LEU A 20 -10.69 -2.26 22.95
CA LEU A 20 -9.91 -1.36 23.80
C LEU A 20 -10.08 -1.61 25.31
N GLY A 21 -10.95 -2.55 25.70
CA GLY A 21 -11.20 -2.88 27.11
C GLY A 21 -11.97 -1.80 27.88
N LYS A 22 -12.72 -0.94 27.17
CA LYS A 22 -13.63 0.04 27.78
C LYS A 22 -14.89 -0.65 28.31
N THR A 23 -15.53 -0.02 29.28
CA THR A 23 -16.77 -0.51 29.88
C THR A 23 -17.98 -0.28 28.97
N GLU A 24 -19.05 -1.05 29.18
CA GLU A 24 -20.32 -0.87 28.46
C GLU A 24 -20.93 0.53 28.69
N ALA A 25 -20.73 1.09 29.89
CA ALA A 25 -21.20 2.44 30.22
C ALA A 25 -20.46 3.51 29.40
N GLU A 26 -19.14 3.37 29.23
CA GLU A 26 -18.34 4.27 28.37
C GLU A 26 -18.79 4.15 26.91
N ALA A 27 -18.98 2.93 26.40
CA ALA A 27 -19.44 2.72 25.03
C ALA A 27 -20.84 3.33 24.80
N LYS A 28 -21.78 3.12 25.73
CA LYS A 28 -23.13 3.68 25.63
C LYS A 28 -23.12 5.21 25.67
N SER A 29 -22.36 5.81 26.59
CA SER A 29 -22.22 7.26 26.67
C SER A 29 -21.60 7.83 25.39
N ARG A 30 -20.61 7.16 24.80
CA ARG A 30 -20.04 7.57 23.52
C ARG A 30 -21.06 7.49 22.39
N ILE A 31 -21.82 6.40 22.29
CA ILE A 31 -22.87 6.24 21.26
C ILE A 31 -23.91 7.37 21.35
N GLU A 32 -24.36 7.70 22.57
CA GLU A 32 -25.29 8.81 22.79
C GLU A 32 -24.69 10.15 22.32
N SER A 33 -23.42 10.42 22.64
CA SER A 33 -22.70 11.60 22.15
C SER A 33 -22.57 11.64 20.62
N VAL A 34 -22.22 10.51 19.99
CA VAL A 34 -22.12 10.41 18.53
C VAL A 34 -23.48 10.63 17.87
N PHE A 35 -24.55 10.10 18.44
CA PHE A 35 -25.89 10.28 17.89
C PHE A 35 -26.35 11.73 17.95
N LEU A 36 -26.06 12.43 19.05
CA LEU A 36 -26.33 13.86 19.18
C LEU A 36 -25.51 14.68 18.15
N GLU A 37 -24.24 14.37 17.97
CA GLU A 37 -23.38 15.04 16.99
C GLU A 37 -23.88 14.83 15.56
N ILE A 38 -24.30 13.60 15.22
CA ILE A 38 -24.91 13.28 13.92
C ILE A 38 -26.24 14.02 13.72
N ASP A 39 -27.06 14.15 14.75
CA ASP A 39 -28.33 14.88 14.66
C ASP A 39 -28.13 16.38 14.47
N ASP A 40 -27.09 16.96 15.09
CA ASP A 40 -26.81 18.40 15.04
C ASP A 40 -26.06 18.81 13.76
N THR A 41 -25.06 18.02 13.36
CA THR A 41 -24.11 18.39 12.29
C THR A 41 -24.26 17.56 11.01
N GLY A 42 -25.03 16.46 11.07
CA GLY A 42 -25.12 15.47 9.98
C GLY A 42 -23.99 14.45 9.95
N THR A 43 -22.99 14.56 10.82
CA THR A 43 -21.81 13.68 10.90
C THR A 43 -21.28 13.56 12.33
N TYR A 44 -20.14 12.89 12.53
CA TYR A 44 -19.44 12.89 13.81
C TYR A 44 -17.91 12.86 13.62
N GLU A 45 -17.17 13.08 14.70
CA GLU A 45 -15.72 12.96 14.73
C GLU A 45 -15.24 11.82 15.61
N HIS A 46 -14.30 11.03 15.09
CA HIS A 46 -13.58 10.05 15.90
C HIS A 46 -12.64 10.74 16.88
N THR A 47 -12.53 10.19 18.09
CA THR A 47 -11.37 10.47 18.93
C THR A 47 -10.09 9.93 18.28
N TYR A 48 -8.92 10.38 18.71
CA TYR A 48 -7.65 9.79 18.23
C TYR A 48 -7.57 8.28 18.52
N GLU A 49 -8.03 7.84 19.70
CA GLU A 49 -8.02 6.42 20.08
C GLU A 49 -8.90 5.58 19.15
N GLU A 50 -10.09 6.10 18.81
CA GLU A 50 -11.00 5.48 17.84
C GLU A 50 -10.40 5.45 16.42
N LEU A 51 -9.81 6.56 15.97
CA LEU A 51 -9.18 6.66 14.65
C LEU A 51 -8.03 5.65 14.53
N ALA A 52 -7.15 5.61 15.52
CA ALA A 52 -5.97 4.77 15.51
C ALA A 52 -6.34 3.28 15.58
N HIS A 53 -7.32 2.92 16.43
CA HIS A 53 -7.81 1.53 16.49
C HIS A 53 -8.57 1.14 15.22
N GLY A 54 -9.39 2.03 14.68
CA GLY A 54 -10.12 1.81 13.42
C GLY A 54 -9.19 1.57 12.23
N ALA A 55 -8.10 2.33 12.09
CA ALA A 55 -7.11 2.13 11.04
C ALA A 55 -6.37 0.78 11.17
N ARG A 56 -6.07 0.36 12.40
CA ARG A 56 -5.50 -0.96 12.69
C ARG A 56 -6.47 -2.09 12.34
N MET A 57 -7.74 -1.94 12.71
CA MET A 57 -8.80 -2.88 12.33
C MET A 57 -8.97 -2.96 10.81
N ALA A 58 -8.90 -1.83 10.10
CA ALA A 58 -8.96 -1.83 8.64
C ALA A 58 -7.84 -2.66 8.00
N TRP A 59 -6.62 -2.60 8.54
CA TRP A 59 -5.54 -3.48 8.09
C TRP A 59 -5.84 -4.94 8.42
N ARG A 60 -6.29 -5.25 9.65
CA ARG A 60 -6.71 -6.60 10.06
C ARG A 60 -7.79 -7.19 9.14
N ASN A 61 -8.72 -6.36 8.68
CA ASN A 61 -9.85 -6.74 7.85
C ASN A 61 -9.52 -6.72 6.34
N SER A 62 -8.30 -6.34 5.93
CA SER A 62 -7.94 -6.21 4.51
C SER A 62 -7.79 -7.59 3.85
N ASN A 63 -8.82 -8.02 3.11
CA ASN A 63 -8.89 -9.34 2.48
C ASN A 63 -7.72 -9.67 1.54
N ARG A 64 -7.12 -8.64 0.94
CA ARG A 64 -6.02 -8.77 -0.03
C ARG A 64 -4.62 -8.69 0.59
N CYS A 65 -4.51 -8.59 1.91
CA CYS A 65 -3.22 -8.42 2.59
C CYS A 65 -2.78 -9.73 3.27
N ILE A 66 -1.64 -10.28 2.83
CA ILE A 66 -0.98 -11.42 3.49
C ILE A 66 -0.26 -10.99 4.78
N GLY A 67 0.19 -9.74 4.87
CA GLY A 67 1.00 -9.19 5.98
C GLY A 67 0.22 -8.83 7.25
N ARG A 68 -1.00 -9.34 7.44
CA ARG A 68 -1.93 -8.93 8.51
C ARG A 68 -1.47 -9.25 9.94
N LEU A 69 -0.46 -10.11 10.13
CA LEU A 69 0.05 -10.44 11.46
C LEU A 69 0.44 -9.21 12.29
N PHE A 70 0.92 -8.15 11.63
CA PHE A 70 1.45 -6.95 12.28
C PHE A 70 0.42 -5.83 12.42
N TRP A 71 -0.87 -6.11 12.21
CA TRP A 71 -1.94 -5.10 12.18
C TRP A 71 -1.94 -4.15 13.39
N ASN A 72 -1.56 -4.64 14.57
CA ASN A 72 -1.55 -3.88 15.81
C ASN A 72 -0.32 -2.97 16.00
N SER A 73 0.72 -3.10 15.19
CA SER A 73 1.94 -2.28 15.25
C SER A 73 1.88 -1.02 14.39
N LEU A 74 0.78 -0.81 13.66
CA LEU A 74 0.59 0.35 12.80
C LEU A 74 0.72 1.66 13.59
N SER A 75 1.65 2.50 13.15
CA SER A 75 1.80 3.88 13.61
C SER A 75 0.79 4.76 12.88
N VAL A 76 0.07 5.63 13.61
CA VAL A 76 -1.02 6.43 13.04
C VAL A 76 -0.67 7.91 13.22
N PHE A 77 -0.53 8.63 12.11
CA PHE A 77 -0.38 10.08 12.08
C PHE A 77 -1.75 10.71 11.81
N ASP A 78 -2.25 11.46 12.80
CA ASP A 78 -3.52 12.17 12.71
C ASP A 78 -3.29 13.56 12.11
N GLU A 79 -3.59 13.71 10.83
CA GLU A 79 -3.44 14.95 10.06
C GLU A 79 -4.79 15.54 9.67
N ARG A 80 -5.85 15.22 10.42
CA ARG A 80 -7.19 15.77 10.18
C ARG A 80 -7.26 17.29 10.34
N GLY A 81 -6.25 17.90 10.97
CA GLY A 81 -6.07 19.34 11.10
C GLY A 81 -5.26 20.02 9.98
N ALA A 82 -4.77 19.29 8.98
CA ALA A 82 -4.08 19.88 7.84
C ALA A 82 -5.07 20.64 6.95
N THR A 83 -4.81 21.92 6.69
CA THR A 83 -5.76 22.82 5.99
C THR A 83 -5.16 23.50 4.75
N ASN A 84 -3.86 23.38 4.55
CA ASN A 84 -3.17 24.01 3.42
C ASN A 84 -2.10 23.10 2.82
N GLU A 85 -1.58 23.49 1.66
CA GLU A 85 -0.62 22.69 0.91
C GLU A 85 0.66 22.38 1.69
N THR A 86 1.13 23.33 2.51
CA THR A 86 2.34 23.13 3.32
C THR A 86 2.11 22.05 4.38
N ASP A 87 0.96 22.08 5.05
CA ASP A 87 0.61 21.05 6.04
C ASP A 87 0.58 19.66 5.40
N VAL A 88 -0.09 19.54 4.25
CA VAL A 88 -0.22 18.27 3.52
C VAL A 88 1.15 17.76 3.06
N TYR A 89 1.97 18.61 2.44
CA TYR A 89 3.31 18.23 2.01
C TYR A 89 4.18 17.79 3.18
N GLN A 90 4.18 18.53 4.30
CA GLN A 90 4.96 18.18 5.49
C GLN A 90 4.49 16.88 6.13
N ALA A 91 3.18 16.60 6.13
CA ALA A 91 2.63 15.34 6.58
C ALA A 91 3.10 14.15 5.72
N LEU A 92 3.08 14.29 4.39
CA LEU A 92 3.57 13.26 3.47
C LEU A 92 5.08 13.06 3.58
N TYR A 93 5.85 14.14 3.67
CA TYR A 93 7.29 14.09 3.92
C TYR A 93 7.58 13.33 5.22
N ARG A 94 6.90 13.67 6.32
CA ARG A 94 7.06 13.01 7.62
C ARG A 94 6.70 11.53 7.55
N HIS A 95 5.64 11.18 6.81
CA HIS A 95 5.26 9.78 6.58
C HIS A 95 6.42 9.02 5.95
N VAL A 96 6.93 9.49 4.81
CA VAL A 96 7.98 8.80 4.07
C VAL A 96 9.23 8.69 4.93
N HIS A 97 9.67 9.77 5.56
CA HIS A 97 10.85 9.76 6.43
C HIS A 97 10.73 8.75 7.57
N TYR A 98 9.59 8.74 8.28
CA TYR A 98 9.36 7.81 9.38
C TYR A 98 9.22 6.36 8.91
N ALA A 99 8.50 6.13 7.82
CA ALA A 99 8.26 4.81 7.25
C ALA A 99 9.55 4.18 6.73
N THR A 100 10.40 4.97 6.06
CA THR A 100 11.67 4.51 5.48
C THR A 100 12.70 4.14 6.55
N ASN A 101 12.88 4.98 7.58
CA ASN A 101 13.75 4.70 8.75
C ASN A 101 15.08 4.01 8.38
N GLU A 102 15.84 4.62 7.46
CA GLU A 102 17.15 4.13 7.00
C GLU A 102 17.14 2.67 6.49
N GLY A 103 16.00 2.20 5.96
CA GLY A 103 15.80 0.84 5.48
C GLY A 103 15.08 -0.09 6.46
N ASN A 104 15.05 0.23 7.76
CA ASN A 104 14.29 -0.55 8.74
C ASN A 104 12.82 -0.12 8.77
N ILE A 105 12.07 -0.59 7.78
CA ILE A 105 10.74 -0.07 7.42
C ILE A 105 9.73 -0.19 8.58
N ARG A 106 8.99 0.89 8.83
CA ARG A 106 7.97 0.98 9.90
C ARG A 106 6.56 1.06 9.31
N PRO A 107 5.64 0.14 9.64
CA PRO A 107 4.26 0.24 9.22
C PRO A 107 3.59 1.50 9.75
N SER A 108 3.07 2.32 8.86
CA SER A 108 2.51 3.63 9.18
C SER A 108 1.30 3.95 8.32
N ILE A 109 0.42 4.82 8.82
CA ILE A 109 -0.66 5.45 8.08
C ILE A 109 -0.74 6.92 8.46
N THR A 110 -0.97 7.78 7.48
CA THR A 110 -1.26 9.20 7.70
C THR A 110 -2.69 9.45 7.28
N ILE A 111 -3.53 9.99 8.15
CA ILE A 111 -4.97 10.13 7.90
C ILE A 111 -5.32 11.61 7.87
N PHE A 112 -5.74 12.10 6.71
CA PHE A 112 -6.25 13.46 6.54
C PHE A 112 -7.74 13.53 6.90
N LYS A 113 -8.32 14.72 6.84
CA LYS A 113 -9.73 14.98 7.18
C LYS A 113 -10.69 14.04 6.40
N PRO A 114 -11.76 13.52 7.03
CA PRO A 114 -12.72 12.71 6.31
C PRO A 114 -13.44 13.53 5.23
N ASP A 115 -13.78 12.87 4.13
CA ASP A 115 -14.58 13.44 3.06
C ASP A 115 -16.03 13.60 3.49
N ARG A 116 -16.42 14.86 3.67
CA ARG A 116 -17.79 15.29 4.02
C ARG A 116 -18.49 16.00 2.85
N GLY A 117 -17.85 16.09 1.68
CA GLY A 117 -18.28 17.00 0.62
C GLY A 117 -18.14 18.49 1.00
N GLU A 118 -17.37 18.77 2.05
CA GLU A 118 -17.07 20.09 2.60
C GLU A 118 -15.66 20.57 2.16
N SER A 119 -15.14 21.60 2.83
CA SER A 119 -13.78 22.12 2.66
C SER A 119 -12.70 21.29 3.37
N ASP A 120 -11.45 21.58 3.01
CA ASP A 120 -10.19 20.92 3.37
C ASP A 120 -10.10 19.43 2.95
N ARG A 121 -10.77 19.05 1.86
CA ARG A 121 -10.71 17.70 1.30
C ARG A 121 -9.38 17.51 0.58
N VAL A 122 -8.45 16.81 1.23
CA VAL A 122 -7.20 16.37 0.61
C VAL A 122 -7.47 15.19 -0.31
N ARG A 123 -6.95 15.24 -1.52
CA ARG A 123 -6.87 14.07 -2.40
C ARG A 123 -5.46 13.90 -2.95
N ILE A 124 -4.87 12.73 -2.72
CA ILE A 124 -3.58 12.34 -3.30
C ILE A 124 -3.85 11.67 -4.63
N TRP A 125 -3.13 12.10 -5.66
CA TRP A 125 -3.31 11.60 -7.03
C TRP A 125 -2.41 10.41 -7.32
N ASN A 126 -1.26 10.32 -6.65
CA ASN A 126 -0.36 9.18 -6.77
C ASN A 126 -1.06 7.88 -6.32
N HIS A 127 -0.87 6.79 -7.07
CA HIS A 127 -1.22 5.44 -6.61
C HIS A 127 -0.39 5.02 -5.39
N GLN A 128 0.92 5.27 -5.46
CA GLN A 128 1.87 5.11 -4.36
C GLN A 128 2.69 6.38 -4.24
N LEU A 129 3.02 6.80 -3.02
CA LEU A 129 3.80 8.03 -2.83
C LEU A 129 5.12 7.97 -3.60
N ILE A 130 5.87 6.87 -3.45
CA ILE A 130 7.08 6.61 -4.24
C ILE A 130 6.72 5.65 -5.36
N ARG A 131 6.90 6.09 -6.61
CA ARG A 131 6.71 5.25 -7.79
C ARG A 131 7.53 5.78 -8.96
N TYR A 132 7.97 4.87 -9.83
CA TYR A 132 8.68 5.25 -11.05
C TYR A 132 7.73 5.70 -12.16
N ALA A 133 8.20 6.64 -12.98
CA ALA A 133 7.52 7.17 -14.15
C ALA A 133 7.54 6.17 -15.32
N GLY A 134 6.65 6.38 -16.28
CA GLY A 134 6.58 5.66 -17.55
C GLY A 134 6.42 6.62 -18.72
N TYR A 135 7.30 6.56 -19.70
CA TYR A 135 7.32 7.47 -20.83
C TYR A 135 7.07 6.73 -22.14
N GLU A 136 6.05 7.14 -22.88
CA GLU A 136 5.83 6.65 -24.23
C GLU A 136 6.76 7.37 -25.22
N HIS A 137 7.56 6.61 -25.96
CA HIS A 137 8.47 7.10 -26.98
C HIS A 137 8.52 6.14 -28.18
N GLU A 138 8.12 6.63 -29.36
CA GLU A 138 8.14 5.86 -30.62
C GLU A 138 7.48 4.47 -30.55
N GLY A 139 6.35 4.38 -29.83
CA GLY A 139 5.59 3.12 -29.66
C GLY A 139 6.22 2.13 -28.67
N ARG A 140 7.20 2.57 -27.88
CA ARG A 140 7.78 1.84 -26.74
C ARG A 140 7.58 2.63 -25.46
N ILE A 141 7.63 1.93 -24.33
CA ILE A 141 7.58 2.56 -23.00
C ILE A 141 8.97 2.46 -22.36
N ILE A 142 9.47 3.58 -21.85
CA ILE A 142 10.66 3.68 -21.02
C ILE A 142 10.20 3.83 -19.56
N GLY A 143 10.76 3.06 -18.63
CA GLY A 143 10.29 3.03 -17.24
C GLY A 143 9.06 2.15 -17.01
N ASP A 144 8.17 2.52 -16.10
CA ASP A 144 7.03 1.70 -15.66
C ASP A 144 5.77 1.95 -16.51
N PRO A 145 5.30 0.98 -17.33
CA PRO A 145 4.07 1.12 -18.10
C PRO A 145 2.84 1.46 -17.28
N ALA A 146 2.76 0.95 -16.05
CA ALA A 146 1.61 1.19 -15.18
C ALA A 146 1.52 2.63 -14.66
N SER A 147 2.54 3.45 -14.89
CA SER A 147 2.59 4.87 -14.53
C SER A 147 2.46 5.80 -15.73
N THR A 148 2.32 5.30 -16.96
CA THR A 148 2.40 6.10 -18.19
C THR A 148 1.38 7.24 -18.23
N GLU A 149 0.13 6.96 -17.86
CA GLU A 149 -0.93 7.96 -17.82
C GLU A 149 -0.63 9.06 -16.79
N PHE A 150 -0.31 8.67 -15.56
CA PHE A 150 -0.02 9.61 -14.49
C PHE A 150 1.28 10.41 -14.75
N THR A 151 2.25 9.82 -15.44
CA THR A 151 3.46 10.51 -15.88
C THR A 151 3.12 11.64 -16.85
N ARG A 152 2.23 11.40 -17.84
CA ARG A 152 1.76 12.45 -18.75
C ARG A 152 1.07 13.58 -18.00
N ILE A 153 0.28 13.26 -16.97
CA ILE A 153 -0.35 14.27 -16.12
C ILE A 153 0.69 15.10 -15.38
N CYS A 154 1.70 14.47 -14.77
CA CYS A 154 2.79 15.19 -14.11
C CYS A 154 3.51 16.13 -15.08
N GLU A 155 3.76 15.70 -16.32
CA GLU A 155 4.36 16.53 -17.37
C GLU A 155 3.48 17.71 -17.79
N GLN A 156 2.16 17.52 -17.85
CA GLN A 156 1.20 18.60 -18.11
C GLN A 156 1.16 19.64 -16.97
N LEU A 157 1.41 19.22 -15.73
CA LEU A 157 1.58 20.13 -14.59
C LEU A 157 2.94 20.86 -14.62
N GLY A 158 3.83 20.49 -15.52
CA GLY A 158 5.14 21.12 -15.70
C GLY A 158 6.30 20.39 -15.03
N TRP A 159 6.08 19.19 -14.48
CA TRP A 159 7.17 18.34 -14.02
C TRP A 159 8.00 17.83 -15.21
N ILE A 160 9.32 17.81 -15.05
CA ILE A 160 10.25 17.37 -16.09
C ILE A 160 11.05 16.19 -15.55
N GLY A 161 10.72 14.99 -16.03
CA GLY A 161 11.48 13.78 -15.74
C GLY A 161 12.77 13.67 -16.55
N ALA A 162 13.71 12.84 -16.10
CA ALA A 162 14.99 12.58 -16.78
C ALA A 162 14.86 11.64 -17.99
N LYS A 163 13.68 11.07 -18.20
CA LYS A 163 13.35 10.09 -19.26
C LYS A 163 14.13 8.77 -19.08
N GLY A 164 14.39 8.37 -17.83
CA GLY A 164 15.06 7.12 -17.47
C GLY A 164 14.09 6.01 -17.03
N ASP A 165 14.62 4.79 -16.87
CA ASP A 165 13.83 3.62 -16.46
C ASP A 165 13.31 3.69 -15.02
N PHE A 166 13.95 4.51 -14.18
CA PHE A 166 13.68 4.55 -12.74
C PHE A 166 13.65 6.00 -12.22
N ASP A 167 12.96 6.86 -12.96
CA ASP A 167 12.71 8.25 -12.54
C ASP A 167 11.57 8.26 -11.53
N VAL A 168 11.80 8.78 -10.32
CA VAL A 168 10.75 8.88 -9.29
C VAL A 168 9.78 10.01 -9.63
N LEU A 169 8.49 9.69 -9.67
CA LEU A 169 7.41 10.65 -9.89
C LEU A 169 7.32 11.68 -8.75
N PRO A 170 6.84 12.91 -9.02
CA PRO A 170 6.60 13.88 -7.97
C PRO A 170 5.40 13.46 -7.12
N LEU A 171 5.31 13.99 -5.90
CA LEU A 171 4.06 13.97 -5.14
C LEU A 171 3.06 14.91 -5.79
N VAL A 172 1.84 14.45 -6.00
CA VAL A 172 0.74 15.23 -6.55
C VAL A 172 -0.49 15.07 -5.65
N PHE A 173 -1.01 16.20 -5.18
CA PHE A 173 -2.22 16.23 -4.38
C PHE A 173 -3.00 17.52 -4.63
N GLU A 174 -4.26 17.53 -4.25
CA GLU A 174 -5.12 18.72 -4.29
C GLU A 174 -5.84 18.89 -2.96
N ILE A 175 -6.30 20.12 -2.71
CA ILE A 175 -7.17 20.49 -1.60
C ILE A 175 -8.41 21.14 -2.20
N ASP A 176 -9.60 20.68 -1.82
CA ASP A 176 -10.89 21.27 -2.20
C ASP A 176 -11.15 21.39 -3.71
N GLY A 177 -10.53 20.51 -4.51
CA GLY A 177 -10.66 20.55 -5.97
C GLY A 177 -10.15 21.86 -6.59
N GLN A 178 -9.30 22.62 -5.89
CA GLN A 178 -8.68 23.86 -6.39
C GLN A 178 -7.63 23.60 -7.49
N GLY A 179 -7.40 22.32 -7.83
CA GLY A 179 -6.42 21.86 -8.79
C GLY A 179 -5.23 21.18 -8.09
N PRO A 180 -4.55 20.25 -8.78
CA PRO A 180 -3.39 19.57 -8.24
C PRO A 180 -2.18 20.50 -8.15
N VAL A 181 -1.44 20.37 -7.06
CA VAL A 181 -0.07 20.87 -6.92
C VAL A 181 0.88 19.70 -6.90
N TYR A 182 2.13 19.93 -7.32
CA TYR A 182 3.16 18.90 -7.26
C TYR A 182 4.41 19.35 -6.53
N TYR A 183 5.07 18.40 -5.86
CA TYR A 183 6.32 18.59 -5.16
C TYR A 183 7.27 17.46 -5.56
N SER A 184 8.48 17.82 -6.03
CA SER A 184 9.52 16.83 -6.29
C SER A 184 9.92 16.13 -4.99
N PHE A 185 10.18 14.83 -5.07
CA PHE A 185 10.68 14.08 -3.94
C PHE A 185 12.09 14.53 -3.57
N PRO A 186 12.37 14.83 -2.29
CA PRO A 186 13.72 15.05 -1.82
C PRO A 186 14.52 13.74 -1.94
N GLU A 187 15.71 13.80 -2.57
CA GLU A 187 16.54 12.61 -2.83
C GLU A 187 16.93 11.89 -1.53
N GLU A 188 17.09 12.63 -0.44
CA GLU A 188 17.43 12.10 0.89
C GLU A 188 16.35 11.18 1.49
N LEU A 189 15.11 11.24 0.99
CA LEU A 189 14.03 10.36 1.43
C LEU A 189 13.95 9.04 0.63
N LEU A 190 14.66 8.97 -0.50
CA LEU A 190 14.59 7.86 -1.42
C LEU A 190 15.65 6.80 -1.07
N VAL A 191 15.19 5.74 -0.40
CA VAL A 191 15.99 4.51 -0.28
C VAL A 191 15.69 3.64 -1.48
N GLU A 192 16.60 3.59 -2.44
CA GLU A 192 16.56 2.69 -3.59
C GLU A 192 17.59 1.56 -3.43
N VAL A 193 17.18 0.34 -3.76
CA VAL A 193 18.00 -0.87 -3.65
C VAL A 193 18.44 -1.32 -5.05
N PRO A 194 19.74 -1.25 -5.39
CA PRO A 194 20.28 -1.82 -6.62
C PRO A 194 20.18 -3.34 -6.61
N ILE A 195 19.56 -3.91 -7.65
CA ILE A 195 19.31 -5.35 -7.74
C ILE A 195 20.56 -6.07 -8.26
N ARG A 196 21.06 -7.00 -7.45
CA ARG A 196 22.23 -7.83 -7.71
C ARG A 196 21.98 -9.27 -7.27
N HIS A 197 22.69 -10.20 -7.90
CA HIS A 197 22.54 -11.63 -7.59
C HIS A 197 23.77 -12.17 -6.85
N PRO A 198 23.60 -13.03 -5.83
CA PRO A 198 24.72 -13.56 -5.03
C PRO A 198 25.73 -14.41 -5.82
N GLN A 199 25.35 -14.89 -7.01
CA GLN A 199 26.18 -15.80 -7.83
C GLN A 199 26.43 -15.28 -9.25
N TYR A 200 25.58 -14.38 -9.77
CA TYR A 200 25.58 -14.02 -11.20
C TYR A 200 25.77 -12.52 -11.34
N ARG A 201 27.01 -12.10 -11.60
CA ARG A 201 27.36 -10.69 -11.79
C ARG A 201 26.56 -10.06 -12.94
N ALA A 202 26.27 -10.82 -13.99
CA ALA A 202 25.52 -10.35 -15.15
C ALA A 202 24.14 -9.76 -14.81
N ILE A 203 23.52 -10.16 -13.68
CA ILE A 203 22.27 -9.54 -13.22
C ILE A 203 22.49 -8.10 -12.73
N ALA A 204 23.62 -7.82 -12.06
CA ALA A 204 23.94 -6.46 -11.61
C ALA A 204 24.25 -5.52 -12.79
N ASP A 205 24.78 -6.06 -13.89
CA ASP A 205 25.07 -5.32 -15.12
C ASP A 205 23.78 -4.90 -15.87
N LEU A 206 22.60 -5.37 -15.45
CA LEU A 206 21.29 -4.90 -15.94
C LEU A 206 20.84 -3.59 -15.28
N HIS A 207 21.55 -3.12 -14.24
CA HIS A 207 21.30 -1.84 -13.55
C HIS A 207 19.85 -1.64 -13.05
N MET A 208 19.15 -2.74 -12.75
CA MET A 208 17.82 -2.70 -12.13
C MET A 208 17.92 -2.13 -10.71
N LYS A 209 16.91 -1.37 -10.28
CA LYS A 209 16.75 -0.93 -8.88
C LYS A 209 15.28 -0.85 -8.50
N TRP A 210 14.98 -0.87 -7.20
CA TRP A 210 13.62 -0.67 -6.69
C TRP A 210 13.61 0.15 -5.40
N TYR A 211 12.58 0.97 -5.19
CA TYR A 211 12.43 1.75 -3.96
C TYR A 211 12.08 0.83 -2.77
N GLY A 212 12.56 1.19 -1.58
CA GLY A 212 12.58 0.31 -0.42
C GLY A 212 11.24 0.19 0.32
N VAL A 213 10.36 1.18 0.22
CA VAL A 213 9.11 1.25 0.99
C VAL A 213 7.86 1.35 0.09
N PRO A 214 6.90 0.40 0.18
CA PRO A 214 5.64 0.47 -0.54
C PRO A 214 4.60 1.31 0.21
N ILE A 215 4.36 2.55 -0.23
CA ILE A 215 3.37 3.43 0.41
C ILE A 215 2.17 3.61 -0.54
N ILE A 216 1.08 2.89 -0.31
CA ILE A 216 -0.18 3.03 -1.07
C ILE A 216 -0.86 4.32 -0.66
N SER A 217 -1.37 5.11 -1.62
CA SER A 217 -1.91 6.45 -1.35
C SER A 217 -3.25 6.76 -2.01
N ASP A 218 -3.78 5.88 -2.85
CA ASP A 218 -5.02 6.10 -3.59
C ASP A 218 -6.23 5.33 -3.04
N MET A 219 -6.11 4.63 -1.91
CA MET A 219 -7.22 3.94 -1.27
C MET A 219 -7.97 4.84 -0.29
N ARG A 220 -9.28 4.58 -0.14
CA ARG A 220 -10.17 5.20 0.85
C ARG A 220 -10.25 4.30 2.08
N LEU A 221 -9.94 4.85 3.25
CA LEU A 221 -10.17 4.20 4.54
C LEU A 221 -11.60 4.50 5.02
N GLU A 222 -12.38 3.48 5.35
CA GLU A 222 -13.70 3.63 5.94
C GLU A 222 -13.68 3.14 7.40
N ILE A 223 -14.24 3.95 8.31
CA ILE A 223 -14.38 3.64 9.74
C ILE A 223 -15.73 4.17 10.21
N GLY A 224 -16.63 3.28 10.67
CA GLY A 224 -17.88 3.68 11.33
C GLY A 224 -18.83 4.52 10.47
N GLY A 225 -18.76 4.37 9.14
CA GLY A 225 -19.52 5.15 8.16
C GLY A 225 -18.80 6.42 7.68
N LEU A 226 -17.69 6.84 8.30
CA LEU A 226 -16.87 7.95 7.83
C LEU A 226 -15.83 7.49 6.80
N ASN A 227 -15.54 8.36 5.84
CA ASN A 227 -14.68 8.06 4.70
C ASN A 227 -13.45 8.97 4.68
N TYR A 228 -12.27 8.39 4.80
CA TYR A 228 -10.99 9.10 4.69
C TYR A 228 -10.38 8.80 3.32
N VAL A 229 -10.57 9.72 2.38
CA VAL A 229 -10.18 9.56 0.97
C VAL A 229 -8.69 9.81 0.70
N ALA A 230 -7.98 10.41 1.67
CA ALA A 230 -6.53 10.52 1.69
C ALA A 230 -6.01 9.90 2.99
N ALA A 231 -5.57 8.66 2.90
CA ALA A 231 -5.08 7.90 4.04
C ALA A 231 -3.85 7.05 3.66
N PRO A 232 -2.74 7.62 3.16
CA PRO A 232 -1.61 6.83 2.67
C PRO A 232 -1.02 5.96 3.76
N PHE A 233 -0.71 4.70 3.43
CA PHE A 233 -0.22 3.70 4.37
C PHE A 233 0.85 2.81 3.77
N ASN A 234 1.68 2.21 4.63
CA ASN A 234 2.74 1.30 4.22
C ASN A 234 2.88 0.09 5.16
N GLY A 235 3.37 -0.99 4.57
CA GLY A 235 4.11 -2.05 5.27
C GLY A 235 5.53 -2.10 4.74
N TRP A 236 6.07 -3.31 4.59
CA TRP A 236 7.29 -3.58 3.83
C TRP A 236 6.99 -4.59 2.72
N TYR A 237 7.87 -4.66 1.73
CA TYR A 237 7.68 -5.55 0.60
C TYR A 237 7.76 -7.04 0.97
N MET A 238 6.89 -7.83 0.35
CA MET A 238 7.17 -9.22 0.00
C MET A 238 7.95 -9.24 -1.32
N GLU A 239 9.02 -10.02 -1.39
CA GLU A 239 9.94 -10.02 -2.54
C GLU A 239 9.27 -10.28 -3.89
N THR A 240 8.24 -11.11 -3.91
CA THR A 240 7.49 -11.45 -5.13
C THR A 240 6.71 -10.28 -5.70
N GLU A 241 6.39 -9.24 -4.92
CA GLU A 241 5.79 -8.00 -5.43
C GLU A 241 6.76 -7.28 -6.39
N ILE A 242 8.06 -7.35 -6.10
CA ILE A 242 9.09 -6.74 -6.96
C ILE A 242 9.54 -7.74 -8.02
N GLY A 243 10.03 -8.90 -7.60
CA GLY A 243 10.71 -9.86 -8.48
C GLY A 243 9.78 -10.64 -9.40
N ALA A 244 8.55 -10.93 -8.97
CA ALA A 244 7.60 -11.71 -9.76
C ALA A 244 6.49 -10.88 -10.41
N ARG A 245 6.27 -9.64 -9.96
CA ARG A 245 5.32 -8.70 -10.55
C ARG A 245 6.05 -7.55 -11.22
N ASN A 246 6.51 -6.56 -10.45
CA ASN A 246 7.00 -5.29 -11.00
C ASN A 246 8.10 -5.45 -12.06
N LEU A 247 9.11 -6.28 -11.79
CA LEU A 247 10.23 -6.51 -12.71
C LEU A 247 9.93 -7.57 -13.78
N ALA A 248 9.01 -8.51 -13.54
CA ALA A 248 8.82 -9.68 -14.40
C ALA A 248 7.62 -9.61 -15.34
N ASP A 249 6.51 -9.00 -14.92
CA ASP A 249 5.27 -8.94 -15.71
C ASP A 249 5.56 -8.29 -17.08
N ASP A 250 5.01 -8.87 -18.15
CA ASP A 250 5.25 -8.41 -19.53
C ASP A 250 4.59 -7.06 -19.83
N PHE A 251 3.55 -6.71 -19.09
CA PHE A 251 2.88 -5.41 -19.06
C PHE A 251 3.49 -4.44 -18.03
N ARG A 252 4.61 -4.80 -17.38
CA ARG A 252 5.41 -3.94 -16.51
C ARG A 252 6.81 -3.79 -17.09
N TYR A 253 7.87 -3.95 -16.29
CA TYR A 253 9.24 -3.80 -16.78
C TYR A 253 9.73 -4.95 -17.68
N ASN A 254 9.07 -6.12 -17.64
CA ASN A 254 9.36 -7.26 -18.52
C ASN A 254 10.86 -7.66 -18.58
N TYR A 255 11.55 -7.69 -17.43
CA TYR A 255 12.95 -8.10 -17.37
C TYR A 255 13.16 -9.61 -17.51
N LEU A 256 12.11 -10.43 -17.49
CA LEU A 256 12.26 -11.89 -17.49
C LEU A 256 13.06 -12.43 -18.69
N PRO A 257 12.82 -12.00 -19.96
CA PRO A 257 13.65 -12.41 -21.09
C PRO A 257 15.09 -11.88 -21.00
N THR A 258 15.30 -10.70 -20.41
CA THR A 258 16.61 -10.07 -20.26
C THR A 258 17.45 -10.81 -19.22
N VAL A 259 16.85 -11.19 -18.09
CA VAL A 259 17.47 -12.02 -17.06
C VAL A 259 17.84 -13.38 -17.63
N ALA A 260 16.95 -14.04 -18.38
CA ALA A 260 17.24 -15.32 -19.01
C ALA A 260 18.45 -15.28 -19.95
N LYS A 261 18.59 -14.21 -20.75
CA LYS A 261 19.76 -13.98 -21.60
C LYS A 261 21.03 -13.74 -20.79
N ALA A 262 20.95 -12.94 -19.72
CA ALA A 262 22.08 -12.66 -18.84
C ALA A 262 22.60 -13.92 -18.13
N LEU A 263 21.74 -14.93 -17.97
CA LEU A 263 22.05 -16.23 -17.39
C LEU A 263 22.38 -17.31 -18.43
N GLU A 264 22.40 -16.96 -19.72
CA GLU A 264 22.66 -17.88 -20.83
C GLU A 264 21.71 -19.10 -20.87
N LEU A 265 20.44 -18.92 -20.47
CA LEU A 265 19.44 -19.99 -20.46
C LEU A 265 19.00 -20.39 -21.88
N ASP A 266 18.62 -21.65 -22.06
CA ASP A 266 18.00 -22.12 -23.31
C ASP A 266 16.56 -21.61 -23.43
N MET A 267 16.38 -20.53 -24.19
CA MET A 267 15.09 -19.88 -24.44
C MET A 267 14.36 -20.43 -25.69
N SER A 268 14.78 -21.56 -26.25
CA SER A 268 14.26 -22.10 -27.52
C SER A 268 12.79 -22.56 -27.45
N SER A 269 12.31 -22.97 -26.28
CA SER A 269 10.94 -23.45 -26.06
C SER A 269 10.51 -23.21 -24.61
N THR A 270 9.20 -23.13 -24.36
CA THR A 270 8.67 -23.08 -22.99
C THR A 270 8.95 -24.35 -22.19
N SER A 271 9.17 -25.49 -22.87
CA SER A 271 9.47 -26.77 -22.22
C SER A 271 10.85 -26.82 -21.53
N THR A 272 11.74 -25.87 -21.82
CA THR A 272 13.02 -25.72 -21.09
C THR A 272 12.83 -25.09 -19.72
N LEU A 273 11.63 -24.56 -19.42
CA LEU A 273 11.30 -23.86 -18.18
C LEU A 273 12.17 -22.63 -17.91
N TRP A 274 12.71 -22.01 -18.96
CA TRP A 274 13.58 -20.83 -18.82
C TRP A 274 12.89 -19.67 -18.10
N LYS A 275 11.56 -19.54 -18.24
CA LYS A 275 10.77 -18.50 -17.54
C LYS A 275 10.79 -18.74 -16.03
N ASP A 276 10.53 -19.97 -15.61
CA ASP A 276 10.52 -20.39 -14.21
C ASP A 276 11.91 -20.20 -13.57
N GLU A 277 12.97 -20.59 -14.28
CA GLU A 277 14.36 -20.44 -13.83
C GLU A 277 14.78 -18.96 -13.73
N ALA A 278 14.49 -18.15 -14.75
CA ALA A 278 14.76 -16.71 -14.72
C ALA A 278 13.97 -16.01 -13.60
N LEU A 279 12.71 -16.39 -13.37
CA LEU A 279 11.86 -15.83 -12.32
C LEU A 279 12.42 -16.16 -10.93
N LEU A 280 12.94 -17.37 -10.75
CA LEU A 280 13.57 -17.80 -9.49
C LEU A 280 14.82 -16.94 -9.21
N HIS A 281 15.67 -16.75 -10.22
CA HIS A 281 16.87 -15.95 -10.07
C HIS A 281 16.57 -14.47 -9.85
N LEU A 282 15.52 -13.93 -10.47
CA LEU A 282 15.09 -12.55 -10.24
C LEU A 282 14.58 -12.34 -8.81
N ASN A 283 13.73 -13.22 -8.29
CA ASN A 283 13.27 -13.16 -6.89
C ASN A 283 14.43 -13.33 -5.89
N LYS A 284 15.38 -14.23 -6.19
CA LYS A 284 16.60 -14.41 -5.37
C LYS A 284 17.46 -13.14 -5.37
N ALA A 285 17.61 -12.47 -6.51
CA ALA A 285 18.35 -11.21 -6.62
C ALA A 285 17.69 -10.10 -5.78
N VAL A 286 16.36 -9.94 -5.87
CA VAL A 286 15.61 -8.96 -5.07
C VAL A 286 15.81 -9.21 -3.57
N ASN A 287 15.51 -10.41 -3.10
CA ASN A 287 15.61 -10.76 -1.67
C ASN A 287 17.04 -10.60 -1.15
N TYR A 288 18.04 -11.04 -1.93
CA TYR A 288 19.45 -10.86 -1.58
C TYR A 288 19.83 -9.38 -1.46
N SER A 289 19.47 -8.56 -2.46
CA SER A 289 19.87 -7.14 -2.51
C SER A 289 19.31 -6.36 -1.33
N PHE A 290 18.02 -6.50 -1.06
CA PHE A 290 17.37 -5.83 0.08
C PHE A 290 18.01 -6.24 1.41
N LYS A 291 18.27 -7.53 1.61
CA LYS A 291 18.94 -8.02 2.83
C LYS A 291 20.37 -7.50 2.97
N GLN A 292 21.12 -7.41 1.87
CA GLN A 292 22.49 -6.89 1.92
C GLN A 292 22.53 -5.39 2.20
N ASP A 293 21.54 -4.62 1.74
CA ASP A 293 21.46 -3.17 1.97
C ASP A 293 20.73 -2.81 3.26
N GLY A 294 20.35 -3.80 4.07
CA GLY A 294 19.67 -3.57 5.36
C GLY A 294 18.24 -3.07 5.24
N VAL A 295 17.62 -3.22 4.06
CA VAL A 295 16.24 -2.80 3.81
C VAL A 295 15.27 -3.95 4.11
N SER A 296 14.24 -3.67 4.91
CA SER A 296 13.25 -4.67 5.32
C SER A 296 12.53 -5.28 4.11
N ILE A 297 12.56 -6.61 4.03
CA ILE A 297 11.85 -7.41 3.04
C ILE A 297 11.49 -8.76 3.65
N VAL A 298 10.40 -9.37 3.20
CA VAL A 298 10.03 -10.74 3.58
C VAL A 298 9.95 -11.63 2.35
N ASP A 299 10.37 -12.89 2.48
CA ASP A 299 10.13 -13.88 1.43
C ASP A 299 8.72 -14.45 1.52
N HIS A 300 8.16 -14.85 0.40
CA HIS A 300 6.78 -15.31 0.32
C HIS A 300 6.47 -16.56 1.17
N HIS A 301 7.44 -17.43 1.45
CA HIS A 301 7.23 -18.56 2.36
C HIS A 301 7.13 -18.10 3.82
N THR A 302 8.02 -17.21 4.24
CA THR A 302 7.95 -16.58 5.57
C THR A 302 6.66 -15.76 5.73
N ALA A 303 6.25 -15.00 4.72
CA ALA A 303 4.99 -14.26 4.72
C ALA A 303 3.78 -15.20 4.88
N ALA A 304 3.75 -16.32 4.17
CA ALA A 304 2.71 -17.34 4.35
C ALA A 304 2.73 -17.94 5.77
N GLN A 305 3.91 -18.21 6.35
CA GLN A 305 4.00 -18.68 7.74
C GLN A 305 3.52 -17.64 8.75
N GLN A 306 3.82 -16.36 8.53
CA GLN A 306 3.31 -15.25 9.35
C GLN A 306 1.78 -15.16 9.25
N PHE A 307 1.23 -15.30 8.04
CA PHE A 307 -0.21 -15.36 7.85
C PHE A 307 -0.84 -16.52 8.63
N ARG A 308 -0.21 -17.71 8.64
CA ARG A 308 -0.67 -18.82 9.49
C ARG A 308 -0.72 -18.50 10.98
N ILE A 309 0.21 -17.69 11.47
CA ILE A 309 0.20 -17.24 12.87
C ILE A 309 -0.98 -16.29 13.09
N PHE A 310 -1.23 -15.38 12.15
CA PHE A 310 -2.40 -14.51 12.17
C PHE A 310 -3.71 -15.31 12.21
N GLU A 311 -3.89 -16.31 11.35
CA GLU A 311 -5.07 -17.20 11.35
C GLU A 311 -5.32 -17.82 12.74
N LYS A 312 -4.26 -18.29 13.40
CA LYS A 312 -4.34 -18.84 14.76
C LYS A 312 -4.69 -17.77 15.80
N GLN A 313 -4.24 -16.54 15.64
CA GLN A 313 -4.55 -15.45 16.56
C GLN A 313 -6.01 -15.02 16.43
N GLU A 314 -6.53 -14.89 15.20
CA GLU A 314 -7.95 -14.57 14.96
C GLU A 314 -8.86 -15.67 15.52
N SER A 315 -8.54 -16.93 15.24
CA SER A 315 -9.29 -18.07 15.78
C SER A 315 -9.31 -18.12 17.31
N LYS A 316 -8.19 -17.81 17.98
CA LYS A 316 -8.13 -17.73 19.45
C LYS A 316 -9.01 -16.62 20.02
N GLN A 317 -9.24 -15.57 19.25
CA GLN A 317 -10.11 -14.46 19.62
C GLN A 317 -11.57 -14.67 19.20
N GLY A 318 -11.88 -15.85 18.63
CA GLY A 318 -13.23 -16.17 18.14
C GLY A 318 -13.67 -15.32 16.95
N ARG A 319 -12.72 -14.78 16.18
CA ARG A 319 -13.01 -14.00 14.98
C ARG A 319 -12.92 -14.88 13.74
N ASP A 320 -13.89 -14.71 12.84
CA ASP A 320 -13.88 -15.34 11.53
C ASP A 320 -12.81 -14.71 10.65
N LEU A 321 -12.18 -15.53 9.81
CA LEU A 321 -11.11 -15.11 8.93
C LEU A 321 -11.64 -14.85 7.53
N THR A 322 -11.46 -13.62 7.05
CA THR A 322 -11.75 -13.25 5.66
C THR A 322 -10.49 -13.15 4.82
N GLY A 323 -10.62 -13.31 3.51
CA GLY A 323 -9.50 -13.23 2.58
C GLY A 323 -9.90 -13.44 1.12
N ASP A 324 -9.25 -12.69 0.23
CA ASP A 324 -9.30 -12.92 -1.20
C ASP A 324 -8.18 -13.91 -1.55
N TRP A 325 -8.54 -15.18 -1.77
CA TRP A 325 -7.57 -16.23 -2.05
C TRP A 325 -6.63 -15.89 -3.20
N THR A 326 -7.13 -15.19 -4.24
CA THR A 326 -6.33 -14.84 -5.43
C THR A 326 -5.23 -13.83 -5.14
N TRP A 327 -5.38 -13.03 -4.07
CA TRP A 327 -4.38 -12.08 -3.60
C TRP A 327 -3.48 -12.65 -2.50
N LEU A 328 -3.99 -13.60 -1.70
CA LEU A 328 -3.22 -14.18 -0.60
C LEU A 328 -2.21 -15.24 -1.06
N ILE A 329 -2.44 -15.89 -2.20
CA ILE A 329 -1.44 -16.81 -2.77
C ILE A 329 -0.28 -16.02 -3.40
N PRO A 330 0.99 -16.38 -3.13
CA PRO A 330 2.10 -15.75 -3.82
C PRO A 330 2.08 -16.06 -5.32
N PRO A 331 2.52 -15.12 -6.18
CA PRO A 331 2.55 -15.31 -7.63
C PRO A 331 3.62 -16.30 -8.09
N MET A 332 4.47 -16.78 -7.17
CA MET A 332 5.47 -17.81 -7.41
C MET A 332 5.33 -18.94 -6.38
N SER A 333 5.45 -20.18 -6.84
CA SER A 333 5.41 -21.37 -5.99
C SER A 333 4.18 -21.50 -5.07
N PRO A 334 2.95 -21.12 -5.48
CA PRO A 334 1.81 -21.02 -4.56
C PRO A 334 1.48 -22.35 -3.88
N ALA A 335 1.56 -23.47 -4.61
CA ALA A 335 1.28 -24.81 -4.10
C ALA A 335 2.20 -25.27 -2.95
N THR A 336 3.33 -24.59 -2.74
CA THR A 336 4.26 -24.86 -1.64
C THR A 336 3.87 -24.15 -0.33
N THR A 337 2.87 -23.27 -0.38
CA THR A 337 2.34 -22.55 0.78
C THR A 337 1.05 -23.19 1.25
N HIS A 338 0.67 -22.99 2.51
CA HIS A 338 -0.56 -23.57 3.02
C HIS A 338 -1.82 -22.87 2.50
N ILE A 339 -1.71 -21.58 2.19
CA ILE A 339 -2.80 -20.73 1.70
C ILE A 339 -3.43 -21.34 0.44
N PHE A 340 -2.60 -21.89 -0.46
CA PHE A 340 -3.08 -22.54 -1.69
C PHE A 340 -4.07 -23.69 -1.45
N HIS A 341 -3.97 -24.38 -0.31
CA HIS A 341 -4.79 -25.55 0.03
C HIS A 341 -6.02 -25.20 0.90
N HIS A 342 -6.32 -23.92 1.07
CA HIS A 342 -7.45 -23.43 1.88
C HIS A 342 -8.39 -22.55 1.05
N GLN A 343 -9.66 -22.52 1.44
CA GLN A 343 -10.64 -21.55 0.95
C GLN A 343 -10.81 -20.46 2.01
N TYR A 344 -10.99 -19.22 1.55
CA TYR A 344 -11.24 -18.06 2.40
C TYR A 344 -12.57 -17.43 2.00
N ASP A 345 -13.33 -16.96 2.98
CA ASP A 345 -14.51 -16.13 2.76
C ASP A 345 -14.06 -14.71 2.36
N ASP A 346 -14.48 -14.25 1.18
CA ASP A 346 -14.14 -12.90 0.68
C ASP A 346 -15.19 -11.85 1.07
N THR A 347 -15.93 -12.07 2.16
CA THR A 347 -16.77 -11.04 2.76
C THR A 347 -15.90 -9.89 3.26
N TYR A 348 -16.29 -8.64 2.93
CA TYR A 348 -15.62 -7.45 3.42
C TYR A 348 -16.25 -7.01 4.74
N HIS A 349 -15.42 -6.90 5.78
CA HIS A 349 -15.82 -6.30 7.07
C HIS A 349 -15.27 -4.89 7.19
N THR A 350 -16.02 -4.02 7.87
CA THR A 350 -15.61 -2.65 8.18
C THR A 350 -15.14 -2.54 9.64
N PRO A 351 -14.17 -1.66 9.97
CA PRO A 351 -13.40 -0.76 9.10
C PRO A 351 -12.60 -1.48 8.01
N ASN A 352 -12.36 -0.84 6.86
CA ASN A 352 -11.54 -1.41 5.77
C ASN A 352 -10.99 -0.35 4.81
N TYR A 353 -10.13 -0.78 3.89
CA TYR A 353 -9.66 0.01 2.75
C TYR A 353 -10.40 -0.37 1.48
N PHE A 354 -10.84 0.63 0.72
CA PHE A 354 -11.57 0.47 -0.52
C PHE A 354 -10.92 1.25 -1.65
N TYR A 355 -11.00 0.71 -2.87
CA TYR A 355 -10.67 1.50 -4.05
C TYR A 355 -11.64 2.65 -4.22
N GLN A 356 -11.17 3.69 -4.89
CA GLN A 356 -11.91 4.90 -5.24
C GLN A 356 -11.45 5.33 -6.64
N ASP A 357 -12.30 6.08 -7.33
CA ASP A 357 -12.00 6.54 -8.68
C ASP A 357 -10.76 7.42 -8.69
N THR A 358 -9.98 7.37 -9.77
CA THR A 358 -8.83 8.25 -9.97
C THR A 358 -9.30 9.72 -10.02
N PRO A 359 -8.58 10.66 -9.40
CA PRO A 359 -9.00 12.07 -9.38
C PRO A 359 -8.75 12.79 -10.70
N TYR A 360 -8.13 12.11 -11.66
CA TYR A 360 -7.84 12.60 -13.00
C TYR A 360 -8.48 11.67 -14.05
N THR A 361 -8.76 12.27 -15.20
CA THR A 361 -9.24 11.62 -16.42
C THR A 361 -8.19 11.72 -17.52
N SER A 362 -8.01 10.61 -18.26
CA SER A 362 -7.07 10.45 -19.37
C SER A 362 -7.31 11.37 -20.57
#